data_AF-A0A7L3Y5M6-F1
#
_entry.id   AF-A0A7L3Y5M6-F1
#
_cell.length_a   1.000
_cell.length_b   1.000
_cell.length_c   1.000
_cell.angle_alpha   90.00
_cell.angle_beta   90.00
_cell.angle_gamma   90.00
#
_symmetry.space_group_name_H-M   'P 1'
#
loop_
_entity.id
_entity.type
_entity.pdbx_description
1 polymer ?
#
loop_
_entity_poly.entity_id
_entity_poly.type
_entity_poly.pdbx_seq_one_letter_code
_entity_poly.pdbx_strand_id
1 'polypeptide(L)'
;MGNTTTKFRKALINGDENLACQIYESNPQLKETLDPNTSYGETYQHNTPLHYAARHGMNRILGTFLFVRDGNPNKRNVHNETSMHLLCMGPQIMISEGALHPRLTRPSEDDCRRADCLQMILKWKGAKLDEGQYERAAIDAVDNKKNTPLHYAAASGMKTCVELLVKHGGDLFAENENKDTPCDCAEKQHHKELALNLESRMVFSRDPEAESIEAEYAALDKKEPYEGLRLQDLRRLKDMLIVESADMLQAPLFTAEALLRAHDWDREKLLEAWMSNPENCCQRSGVQMPTPPPSGYNAWDTLPSPRTPRTTRSSVTSPDENSPSPGDIETAVCDICMCNISVFEDPVDMPCGHDFCRACWEAFLNLKIQEGEAHNIFCPAYDCFQLVPVDIIESVVSKEMDKRYLQFDIKAFVENNPAIKWCPIPGCERAVRLTRQGSNSTGSDTLSFPMLKAPAVDCGKGHLFCWECLGEAHEPCDCQTWKDWLQKISEMKPEELVGVSEAYEDAANCLWLLTNSKPCANCKSPIQKNEGCNHMQCAKCKYDFCWICLEEWKKHSSSTGGYYRCTRYEVIQHVEEQSKEMTVE
;
A
#
# COMPACT_ATOMS: atom_id res chain seq x y z
N MET A 1 -50.01 39.28 49.53
CA MET A 1 -50.25 38.29 48.46
C MET A 1 -49.31 38.61 47.30
N GLY A 2 -48.35 37.74 46.98
CA GLY A 2 -47.40 38.02 45.89
C GLY A 2 -48.05 37.95 44.51
N ASN A 3 -47.57 38.79 43.58
CA ASN A 3 -47.95 38.83 42.17
C ASN A 3 -47.87 37.41 41.54
N THR A 4 -48.80 37.03 40.67
CA THR A 4 -48.87 35.68 40.04
C THR A 4 -47.55 35.30 39.36
N THR A 5 -46.88 36.26 38.73
CA THR A 5 -45.53 36.09 38.15
C THR A 5 -44.48 35.68 39.20
N THR A 6 -44.54 36.22 40.42
CA THR A 6 -43.62 35.83 41.50
C THR A 6 -43.89 34.44 42.04
N LYS A 7 -45.17 33.99 42.05
CA LYS A 7 -45.52 32.63 42.44
C LYS A 7 -45.04 31.63 41.38
N PHE A 8 -45.23 31.95 40.11
CA PHE A 8 -44.73 31.16 38.99
C PHE A 8 -43.20 31.04 39.01
N ARG A 9 -42.48 32.15 39.20
CA ARG A 9 -41.01 32.14 39.34
C ARG A 9 -40.55 31.24 40.48
N LYS A 10 -41.18 31.34 41.66
CA LYS A 10 -40.86 30.46 42.80
C LYS A 10 -41.12 28.99 42.48
N ALA A 11 -42.19 28.67 41.76
CA ALA A 11 -42.49 27.30 41.34
C ALA A 11 -41.42 26.75 40.39
N LEU A 12 -40.95 27.55 39.43
CA LEU A 12 -39.84 27.18 38.53
C LEU A 12 -38.53 26.94 39.29
N ILE A 13 -38.17 27.86 40.19
CA ILE A 13 -36.93 27.75 40.99
C ILE A 13 -36.96 26.50 41.89
N ASN A 14 -38.12 26.20 42.47
CA ASN A 14 -38.30 25.08 43.40
C ASN A 14 -38.47 23.72 42.70
N GLY A 15 -38.63 23.67 41.37
CA GLY A 15 -38.79 22.40 40.66
C GLY A 15 -40.23 21.85 40.62
N ASP A 16 -41.25 22.62 40.99
CA ASP A 16 -42.65 22.15 41.01
C ASP A 16 -43.33 22.37 39.66
N GLU A 17 -43.16 21.40 38.76
CA GLU A 17 -43.71 21.45 37.39
C GLU A 17 -45.24 21.53 37.37
N ASN A 18 -45.93 20.80 38.25
CA ASN A 18 -47.40 20.75 38.25
C ASN A 18 -47.99 22.10 38.66
N LEU A 19 -47.44 22.69 39.73
CA LEU A 19 -47.85 24.01 40.18
C LEU A 19 -47.51 25.08 39.14
N ALA A 20 -46.33 25.01 38.54
CA ALA A 20 -45.92 25.95 37.50
C ALA A 20 -46.82 25.85 36.26
N CYS A 21 -47.12 24.63 35.77
CA CYS A 21 -48.07 24.40 34.68
C CYS A 21 -49.46 24.94 35.00
N GLN A 22 -49.98 24.64 36.20
CA GLN A 22 -51.30 25.11 36.62
C GLN A 22 -51.38 26.64 36.61
N ILE A 23 -50.37 27.32 37.19
CA ILE A 23 -50.32 28.79 37.23
C ILE A 23 -50.18 29.37 35.82
N TYR A 24 -49.38 28.75 34.96
CA TYR A 24 -49.19 29.19 33.58
C TYR A 24 -50.47 29.02 32.75
N GLU A 25 -51.15 27.88 32.86
CA GLU A 25 -52.38 27.59 32.14
C GLU A 25 -53.55 28.46 32.61
N SER A 26 -53.66 28.72 33.92
CA SER A 26 -54.77 29.47 34.51
C SER A 26 -54.71 30.98 34.29
N ASN A 27 -53.57 31.55 33.91
CA ASN A 27 -53.37 33.01 33.84
C ASN A 27 -52.99 33.47 32.42
N PRO A 28 -53.94 33.93 31.59
CA PRO A 28 -53.65 34.38 30.22
C PRO A 28 -52.73 35.61 30.16
N GLN A 29 -52.81 36.53 31.13
CA GLN A 29 -51.89 37.69 31.21
C GLN A 29 -50.44 37.26 31.46
N LEU A 30 -50.23 36.23 32.30
CA LEU A 30 -48.90 35.68 32.52
C LEU A 30 -48.39 35.00 31.25
N LYS A 31 -49.29 34.43 30.44
CA LYS A 31 -48.92 33.96 29.12
C LYS A 31 -48.39 35.16 28.32
N GLU A 32 -49.20 36.13 27.96
CA GLU A 32 -48.77 37.22 27.07
C GLU A 32 -47.50 37.98 27.52
N THR A 33 -47.29 38.13 28.83
CA THR A 33 -46.17 38.92 29.39
C THR A 33 -44.87 38.13 29.63
N LEU A 34 -44.91 36.80 29.74
CA LEU A 34 -43.71 36.02 30.04
C LEU A 34 -42.89 35.78 28.77
N ASP A 35 -41.71 36.40 28.71
CA ASP A 35 -40.67 36.09 27.74
C ASP A 35 -39.66 35.07 28.33
N PRO A 36 -39.54 33.84 27.78
CA PRO A 36 -38.58 32.84 28.23
C PRO A 36 -37.11 33.25 28.08
N ASN A 37 -36.82 34.27 27.27
CA ASN A 37 -35.47 34.78 27.03
C ASN A 37 -35.04 35.85 28.03
N THR A 38 -36.00 36.47 28.72
CA THR A 38 -35.73 37.54 29.68
C THR A 38 -35.11 36.97 30.94
N SER A 39 -33.95 37.51 31.31
CA SER A 39 -33.21 37.17 32.51
C SER A 39 -33.94 37.65 33.77
N TYR A 40 -33.94 36.85 34.86
CA TYR A 40 -34.48 37.30 36.15
C TYR A 40 -33.57 38.31 36.89
N GLY A 41 -32.42 38.67 36.31
CA GLY A 41 -31.51 39.69 36.82
C GLY A 41 -30.38 39.14 37.71
N GLU A 42 -29.55 40.05 38.23
CA GLU A 42 -28.30 39.74 38.95
C GLU A 42 -28.53 38.84 40.18
N THR A 43 -29.60 39.09 40.94
CA THR A 43 -29.95 38.27 42.13
C THR A 43 -30.18 36.79 41.84
N TYR A 44 -30.43 36.43 40.57
CA TYR A 44 -30.63 35.06 40.11
C TYR A 44 -29.54 34.61 39.12
N GLN A 45 -28.35 35.22 39.17
CA GLN A 45 -27.21 34.92 38.28
C GLN A 45 -27.56 35.04 36.80
N HIS A 46 -28.47 35.96 36.48
CA HIS A 46 -29.03 36.14 35.16
C HIS A 46 -29.71 34.91 34.53
N ASN A 47 -30.07 33.89 35.30
CA ASN A 47 -30.80 32.73 34.79
C ASN A 47 -32.16 33.13 34.20
N THR A 48 -32.48 32.58 33.02
CA THR A 48 -33.79 32.77 32.37
C THR A 48 -34.81 31.74 32.87
N PRO A 49 -36.12 31.93 32.63
CA PRO A 49 -37.12 30.89 32.88
C PRO A 49 -36.76 29.53 32.26
N LEU A 50 -36.13 29.55 31.09
CA LEU A 50 -35.70 28.36 30.36
C LEU A 50 -34.57 27.60 31.09
N HIS A 51 -33.62 28.32 31.70
CA HIS A 51 -32.56 27.74 32.52
C HIS A 51 -33.13 26.94 33.71
N TYR A 52 -34.12 27.49 34.41
CA TYR A 52 -34.75 26.80 35.55
C TYR A 52 -35.61 25.61 35.11
N ALA A 53 -36.35 25.74 34.00
CA ALA A 53 -37.11 24.64 33.44
C ALA A 53 -36.18 23.47 33.02
N ALA A 54 -35.05 23.78 32.41
CA ALA A 54 -34.05 22.80 32.00
C ALA A 54 -33.34 22.14 33.20
N ARG A 55 -32.94 22.93 34.22
CA ARG A 55 -32.29 22.44 35.44
C ARG A 55 -33.07 21.33 36.15
N HIS A 56 -34.40 21.43 36.15
CA HIS A 56 -35.29 20.48 36.81
C HIS A 56 -35.94 19.48 35.84
N GLY A 57 -35.61 19.52 34.54
CA GLY A 57 -36.19 18.61 33.55
C GLY A 57 -37.70 18.74 33.38
N MET A 58 -38.25 19.97 33.45
CA MET A 58 -39.69 20.24 33.34
C MET A 58 -40.15 20.14 31.87
N ASN A 59 -40.45 18.94 31.39
CA ASN A 59 -40.71 18.68 29.97
C ASN A 59 -41.88 19.49 29.38
N ARG A 60 -42.99 19.67 30.12
CA ARG A 60 -44.19 20.39 29.62
C ARG A 60 -43.93 21.87 29.47
N ILE A 61 -43.29 22.47 30.48
CA ILE A 61 -42.96 23.90 30.47
C ILE A 61 -41.86 24.18 29.45
N LEU A 62 -40.82 23.35 29.41
CA LEU A 62 -39.72 23.50 28.48
C LEU A 62 -40.21 23.44 27.03
N GLY A 63 -41.11 22.50 26.70
CA GLY A 63 -41.73 22.42 25.38
C GLY A 63 -42.56 23.64 25.02
N THR A 64 -43.32 24.15 25.98
CA THR A 64 -44.10 25.37 25.78
C THR A 64 -43.19 26.56 25.52
N PHE A 65 -42.08 26.68 26.25
CA PHE A 65 -41.13 27.78 26.06
C PHE A 65 -40.38 27.69 24.73
N LEU A 66 -39.93 26.51 24.34
CA LEU A 66 -39.15 26.31 23.10
C LEU A 66 -39.99 26.44 21.84
N PHE A 67 -41.20 25.86 21.81
CA PHE A 67 -41.99 25.73 20.57
C PHE A 67 -43.17 26.69 20.46
N VAL A 68 -43.65 27.26 21.57
CA VAL A 68 -44.79 28.20 21.56
C VAL A 68 -44.34 29.64 21.79
N ARG A 69 -43.21 29.86 22.45
CA ARG A 69 -42.75 31.18 22.92
C ARG A 69 -41.37 31.60 22.47
N ASP A 70 -40.84 30.97 21.42
CA ASP A 70 -39.54 31.31 20.82
C ASP A 70 -38.41 31.46 21.85
N GLY A 71 -38.42 30.60 22.87
CA GLY A 71 -37.35 30.54 23.86
C GLY A 71 -36.06 30.05 23.20
N ASN A 72 -34.98 30.81 23.31
CA ASN A 72 -33.67 30.47 22.77
C ASN A 72 -32.84 29.72 23.84
N PRO A 73 -32.55 28.42 23.64
CA PRO A 73 -31.75 27.61 24.57
C PRO A 73 -30.28 28.00 24.63
N ASN A 74 -29.78 28.77 23.66
CA ASN A 74 -28.40 29.24 23.56
C ASN A 74 -28.11 30.47 24.43
N LYS A 75 -29.13 31.07 25.07
CA LYS A 75 -28.92 32.18 26.01
C LYS A 75 -28.02 31.72 27.14
N ARG A 76 -27.04 32.56 27.46
CA ARG A 76 -26.02 32.31 28.49
C ARG A 76 -26.35 33.07 29.77
N ASN A 77 -26.11 32.44 30.92
CA ASN A 77 -26.17 33.09 32.23
C ASN A 77 -24.82 33.75 32.62
N VAL A 78 -24.65 34.21 33.86
CA VAL A 78 -23.37 34.80 34.35
C VAL A 78 -22.18 33.84 34.25
N HIS A 79 -22.43 32.54 34.31
CA HIS A 79 -21.41 31.49 34.22
C HIS A 79 -21.12 31.06 32.78
N ASN A 80 -21.68 31.75 31.79
CA ASN A 80 -21.69 31.36 30.38
C ASN A 80 -22.40 30.01 30.10
N GLU A 81 -23.17 29.49 31.05
CA GLU A 81 -23.90 28.24 30.90
C GLU A 81 -25.13 28.45 30.04
N THR A 82 -25.41 27.50 29.16
CA THR A 82 -26.67 27.42 28.38
C THR A 82 -27.71 26.58 29.11
N SER A 83 -28.95 26.59 28.64
CA SER A 83 -29.99 25.71 29.20
C SER A 83 -29.63 24.22 29.09
N MET A 84 -28.80 23.84 28.09
CA MET A 84 -28.31 22.47 27.93
C MET A 84 -27.28 22.07 29.00
N HIS A 85 -26.44 22.99 29.47
CA HIS A 85 -25.50 22.73 30.57
C HIS A 85 -26.27 22.35 31.84
N LEU A 86 -27.25 23.18 32.24
CA LEU A 86 -28.05 22.95 33.45
C LEU A 86 -28.90 21.68 33.37
N LEU A 87 -29.33 21.30 32.16
CA LEU A 87 -30.05 20.05 31.95
C LEU A 87 -29.14 18.82 32.17
N CYS A 88 -27.90 18.91 31.68
CA CYS A 88 -26.90 17.84 31.81
C CYS A 88 -26.24 17.80 33.19
N MET A 89 -26.39 18.86 34.00
CA MET A 89 -26.09 18.84 35.42
C MET A 89 -27.14 17.99 36.15
N GLY A 90 -26.82 16.71 36.35
CA GLY A 90 -27.69 15.80 37.08
C GLY A 90 -27.83 16.13 38.56
N PRO A 91 -28.78 15.48 39.26
CA PRO A 91 -29.01 15.68 40.69
C PRO A 91 -27.78 15.35 41.55
N GLN A 92 -26.86 14.51 41.04
CA GLN A 92 -25.62 14.12 41.72
C GLN A 92 -24.60 15.26 41.81
N ILE A 93 -24.48 16.08 40.75
CA ILE A 93 -23.58 17.24 40.71
C ILE A 93 -24.20 18.46 41.41
N MET A 94 -25.53 18.54 41.45
CA MET A 94 -26.27 19.65 42.06
C MET A 94 -26.19 19.75 43.59
N ILE A 95 -25.48 18.85 44.26
CA ILE A 95 -25.32 18.85 45.73
C ILE A 95 -24.22 19.83 46.14
N SER A 96 -24.50 21.13 46.05
CA SER A 96 -23.77 22.15 46.80
C SER A 96 -24.75 23.15 47.42
N GLU A 97 -24.85 23.07 48.74
CA GLU A 97 -25.33 24.05 49.73
C GLU A 97 -26.57 24.91 49.37
N GLY A 98 -27.76 24.43 49.79
CA GLY A 98 -28.87 25.32 50.16
C GLY A 98 -30.22 25.12 49.46
N ALA A 99 -30.33 24.23 48.46
CA ALA A 99 -31.62 23.91 47.86
C ALA A 99 -32.22 22.64 48.50
N LEU A 100 -33.38 22.80 49.14
CA LEU A 100 -34.20 21.72 49.69
C LEU A 100 -34.36 20.58 48.67
N HIS A 101 -34.10 19.34 49.14
CA HIS A 101 -34.26 18.08 48.41
C HIS A 101 -35.27 18.14 47.25
N PRO A 102 -34.85 17.97 45.99
CA PRO A 102 -35.72 17.40 44.99
C PRO A 102 -36.13 16.03 45.55
N ARG A 103 -37.43 15.75 45.64
CA ARG A 103 -37.95 14.44 46.02
C ARG A 103 -37.51 13.41 44.98
N LEU A 104 -36.27 12.93 45.07
CA LEU A 104 -35.72 11.84 44.28
C LEU A 104 -36.40 10.56 44.72
N THR A 105 -37.62 10.36 44.25
CA THR A 105 -38.34 9.10 44.48
C THR A 105 -37.93 8.06 43.44
N ARG A 106 -37.39 8.46 42.27
CA ARG A 106 -36.95 7.55 41.19
C ARG A 106 -35.87 8.19 40.30
N PRO A 107 -34.57 7.91 40.51
CA PRO A 107 -33.47 8.45 39.68
C PRO A 107 -33.62 8.15 38.18
N SER A 108 -34.09 6.95 37.83
CA SER A 108 -34.26 6.52 36.43
C SER A 108 -35.34 7.32 35.67
N GLU A 109 -36.39 7.76 36.35
CA GLU A 109 -37.44 8.60 35.74
C GLU A 109 -36.97 10.05 35.55
N ASP A 110 -35.97 10.51 36.32
CA ASP A 110 -35.36 11.82 36.12
C ASP A 110 -34.47 11.83 34.87
N ASP A 111 -33.65 10.79 34.69
CA ASP A 111 -32.79 10.63 33.52
C ASP A 111 -33.59 10.54 32.21
N CYS A 112 -34.71 9.80 32.21
CA CYS A 112 -35.61 9.74 31.06
C CYS A 112 -36.21 11.11 30.73
N ARG A 113 -36.73 11.83 31.75
CA ARG A 113 -37.30 13.18 31.55
C ARG A 113 -36.28 14.17 31.03
N ARG A 114 -35.04 14.10 31.52
CA ARG A 114 -33.94 14.95 31.04
C ARG A 114 -33.52 14.61 29.63
N ALA A 115 -33.47 13.33 29.27
CA ALA A 115 -33.22 12.91 27.88
C ALA A 115 -34.31 13.42 26.93
N ASP A 116 -35.59 13.36 27.32
CA ASP A 116 -36.70 13.91 26.54
C ASP A 116 -36.55 15.44 26.37
N CYS A 117 -36.25 16.15 27.46
CA CYS A 117 -35.96 17.59 27.43
C CYS A 117 -34.79 17.93 26.50
N LEU A 118 -33.73 17.13 26.53
CA LEU A 118 -32.55 17.31 25.70
C LEU A 118 -32.91 17.11 24.22
N GLN A 119 -33.69 16.08 23.92
CA GLN A 119 -34.18 15.83 22.57
C GLN A 119 -35.04 16.99 22.04
N MET A 120 -35.82 17.64 22.91
CA MET A 120 -36.60 18.82 22.55
C MET A 120 -35.71 20.03 22.25
N ILE A 121 -34.67 20.26 23.07
CA ILE A 121 -33.67 21.32 22.82
C ILE A 121 -32.91 21.05 21.52
N LEU A 122 -32.48 19.82 21.25
CA LEU A 122 -31.74 19.45 20.02
C LEU A 122 -32.60 19.57 18.75
N LYS A 123 -33.93 19.43 18.87
CA LYS A 123 -34.89 19.64 17.77
C LYS A 123 -35.24 21.12 17.54
N TRP A 124 -34.85 22.01 18.45
CA TRP A 124 -35.17 23.43 18.35
C TRP A 124 -34.53 24.05 17.11
N LYS A 125 -35.31 24.90 16.43
CA LYS A 125 -34.89 25.69 15.29
C LYS A 125 -35.24 27.14 15.58
N GLY A 126 -34.22 28.00 15.67
CA GLY A 126 -34.37 29.42 15.95
C GLY A 126 -34.63 30.23 14.68
N ALA A 127 -34.13 31.48 14.68
CA ALA A 127 -34.30 32.40 13.57
C ALA A 127 -33.57 31.90 12.30
N LYS A 128 -34.03 32.35 11.13
CA LYS A 128 -33.37 32.09 9.85
C LYS A 128 -32.14 32.98 9.75
N LEU A 129 -30.97 32.36 9.57
CA LEU A 129 -29.70 33.02 9.30
C LEU A 129 -29.62 33.47 7.83
N ASP A 130 -28.69 34.39 7.54
CA ASP A 130 -28.54 35.04 6.22
C ASP A 130 -28.25 34.03 5.08
N GLU A 131 -27.66 32.88 5.40
CA GLU A 131 -27.36 31.79 4.45
C GLU A 131 -28.51 30.79 4.24
N GLY A 132 -29.72 31.09 4.75
CA GLY A 132 -30.89 30.23 4.59
C GLY A 132 -30.95 29.04 5.55
N GLN A 133 -29.96 28.89 6.43
CA GLN A 133 -29.96 27.90 7.52
C GLN A 133 -30.71 28.45 8.74
N TYR A 134 -31.25 27.57 9.58
CA TYR A 134 -31.90 27.96 10.84
C TYR A 134 -30.91 27.85 12.00
N GLU A 135 -30.97 28.78 12.96
CA GLU A 135 -30.22 28.67 14.21
C GLU A 135 -30.54 27.34 14.91
N ARG A 136 -29.51 26.63 15.39
CA ARG A 136 -29.64 25.35 16.11
C ARG A 136 -29.15 25.50 17.54
N ALA A 137 -29.49 24.53 18.39
CA ALA A 137 -28.93 24.45 19.73
C ALA A 137 -27.41 24.27 19.67
N ALA A 138 -26.67 25.09 20.41
CA ALA A 138 -25.21 25.04 20.50
C ALA A 138 -24.80 23.88 21.42
N ILE A 139 -24.48 22.73 20.82
CA ILE A 139 -24.12 21.49 21.52
C ILE A 139 -22.77 21.64 22.22
N ASP A 140 -21.80 22.27 21.56
CA ASP A 140 -20.43 22.48 22.08
C ASP A 140 -20.25 23.87 22.70
N ALA A 141 -21.33 24.47 23.20
CA ALA A 141 -21.21 25.69 23.97
C ALA A 141 -20.35 25.41 25.22
N VAL A 142 -19.45 26.34 25.55
CA VAL A 142 -18.57 26.23 26.72
C VAL A 142 -18.97 27.22 27.81
N ASP A 143 -18.90 26.77 29.06
CA ASP A 143 -19.04 27.60 30.25
C ASP A 143 -17.73 28.37 30.59
N ASN A 144 -17.71 29.09 31.72
CA ASN A 144 -16.52 29.81 32.18
C ASN A 144 -15.30 28.91 32.48
N LYS A 145 -15.51 27.61 32.74
CA LYS A 145 -14.48 26.61 33.01
C LYS A 145 -14.14 25.79 31.76
N LYS A 146 -14.62 26.20 30.59
CA LYS A 146 -14.53 25.48 29.32
C LYS A 146 -15.21 24.10 29.30
N ASN A 147 -16.09 23.80 30.24
CA ASN A 147 -16.88 22.57 30.19
C ASN A 147 -17.97 22.70 29.13
N THR A 148 -18.13 21.67 28.32
CA THR A 148 -19.29 21.50 27.42
C THR A 148 -20.44 20.78 28.15
N PRO A 149 -21.68 20.81 27.64
CA PRO A 149 -22.78 20.00 28.16
C PRO A 149 -22.44 18.51 28.26
N LEU A 150 -21.60 18.02 27.34
CA LEU A 150 -21.15 16.62 27.33
C LEU A 150 -20.29 16.28 28.56
N HIS A 151 -19.43 17.21 29.02
CA HIS A 151 -18.67 17.02 30.27
C HIS A 151 -19.59 16.80 31.46
N TYR A 152 -20.66 17.60 31.58
CA TYR A 152 -21.62 17.49 32.67
C TYR A 152 -22.47 16.21 32.58
N ALA A 153 -22.90 15.83 31.37
CA ALA A 153 -23.64 14.58 31.15
C ALA A 153 -22.79 13.36 31.50
N ALA A 154 -21.50 13.39 31.14
CA ALA A 154 -20.53 12.33 31.43
C ALA A 154 -20.21 12.23 32.92
N ALA A 155 -19.97 13.37 33.58
CA ALA A 155 -19.75 13.44 35.03
C ALA A 155 -20.98 13.03 35.85
N SER A 156 -22.19 13.23 35.33
CA SER A 156 -23.44 12.82 36.00
C SER A 156 -23.82 11.35 35.76
N GLY A 157 -23.11 10.64 34.88
CA GLY A 157 -23.42 9.27 34.50
C GLY A 157 -24.66 9.11 33.62
N MET A 158 -25.12 10.17 32.95
CA MET A 158 -26.35 10.19 32.16
C MET A 158 -26.15 9.56 30.77
N LYS A 159 -26.15 8.22 30.70
CA LYS A 159 -25.88 7.46 29.48
C LYS A 159 -26.72 7.88 28.27
N THR A 160 -28.03 8.03 28.44
CA THR A 160 -28.95 8.42 27.35
C THR A 160 -28.68 9.83 26.83
N CYS A 161 -28.37 10.78 27.72
CA CYS A 161 -28.01 12.14 27.33
C CYS A 161 -26.67 12.18 26.58
N VAL A 162 -25.67 11.42 27.05
CA VAL A 162 -24.38 11.27 26.37
C VAL A 162 -24.57 10.70 24.96
N GLU A 163 -25.32 9.60 24.81
CA GLU A 163 -25.60 9.00 23.51
C GLU A 163 -26.31 9.99 22.55
N LEU A 164 -27.24 10.81 23.05
CA LEU A 164 -27.92 11.83 22.26
C LEU A 164 -26.99 12.96 21.82
N LEU A 165 -26.14 13.46 22.71
CA LEU A 165 -25.16 14.52 22.39
C LEU A 165 -24.14 14.04 21.36
N VAL A 166 -23.57 12.85 21.56
CA VAL A 166 -22.60 12.24 20.63
C VAL A 166 -23.24 11.98 19.26
N LYS A 167 -24.47 11.47 19.22
CA LYS A 167 -25.21 11.25 17.97
C LYS A 167 -25.45 12.54 17.17
N HIS A 168 -25.62 13.66 17.86
CA HIS A 168 -25.83 14.97 17.24
C HIS A 168 -24.54 15.75 16.96
N GLY A 169 -23.37 15.12 17.13
CA GLY A 169 -22.07 15.69 16.78
C GLY A 169 -21.39 16.47 17.90
N GLY A 170 -21.72 16.19 19.17
CA GLY A 170 -21.00 16.78 20.30
C GLY A 170 -19.54 16.36 20.33
N ASP A 171 -18.65 17.31 20.59
CA ASP A 171 -17.21 17.10 20.58
C ASP A 171 -16.76 16.21 21.75
N LEU A 172 -16.22 15.04 21.39
CA LEU A 172 -15.68 14.04 22.33
C LEU A 172 -14.30 14.42 22.87
N PHE A 173 -13.57 15.28 22.15
CA PHE A 173 -12.18 15.64 22.43
C PHE A 173 -12.04 17.01 23.09
N ALA A 174 -13.15 17.71 23.33
CA ALA A 174 -13.15 19.00 24.01
C ALA A 174 -12.47 18.90 25.38
N GLU A 175 -11.45 19.72 25.63
CA GLU A 175 -10.75 19.78 26.92
C GLU A 175 -11.26 20.96 27.76
N ASN A 176 -11.60 20.70 29.03
CA ASN A 176 -11.93 21.75 29.98
C ASN A 176 -10.67 22.47 30.54
N GLU A 177 -10.85 23.42 31.47
CA GLU A 177 -9.74 24.16 32.10
C GLU A 177 -8.71 23.26 32.82
N ASN A 178 -9.13 22.07 33.28
CA ASN A 178 -8.25 21.08 33.92
C ASN A 178 -7.58 20.13 32.91
N LYS A 179 -7.81 20.32 31.60
CA LYS A 179 -7.42 19.40 30.52
C LYS A 179 -8.09 18.02 30.62
N ASP A 180 -9.26 17.97 31.25
CA ASP A 180 -10.06 16.76 31.27
C ASP A 180 -10.99 16.75 30.06
N THR A 181 -11.04 15.62 29.36
CA THR A 181 -12.06 15.32 28.36
C THR A 181 -13.39 14.90 29.04
N PRO A 182 -14.51 14.82 28.29
CA PRO A 182 -15.74 14.24 28.83
C PRO A 182 -15.55 12.81 29.34
N CYS A 183 -14.68 12.03 28.71
CA CYS A 183 -14.34 10.67 29.15
C CYS A 183 -13.65 10.69 30.54
N ASP A 184 -12.66 11.56 30.72
CA ASP A 184 -11.96 11.72 32.01
C ASP A 184 -12.91 12.16 33.13
N CYS A 185 -13.88 13.02 32.80
CA CYS A 185 -14.91 13.43 33.75
C CYS A 185 -15.81 12.27 34.19
N ALA A 186 -16.15 11.33 33.29
CA ALA A 186 -16.87 10.12 33.64
C ALA A 186 -16.04 9.19 34.53
N GLU A 187 -14.74 9.04 34.24
CA GLU A 187 -13.84 8.21 35.02
C GLU A 187 -13.63 8.74 36.45
N LYS A 188 -13.44 10.06 36.61
CA LYS A 188 -13.30 10.73 37.91
C LYS A 188 -14.50 10.51 38.83
N GLN A 189 -15.70 10.42 38.27
CA GLN A 189 -16.94 10.16 39.00
C GLN A 189 -17.27 8.65 39.11
N HIS A 190 -16.32 7.79 38.75
CA HIS A 190 -16.41 6.33 38.81
C HIS A 190 -17.48 5.70 37.90
N HIS A 191 -17.86 6.37 36.80
CA HIS A 191 -18.79 5.84 35.79
C HIS A 191 -18.06 5.02 34.71
N LYS A 192 -17.46 3.90 35.11
CA LYS A 192 -16.58 3.07 34.24
C LYS A 192 -17.21 2.61 32.93
N GLU A 193 -18.46 2.14 32.95
CA GLU A 193 -19.14 1.66 31.73
C GLU A 193 -19.37 2.79 30.71
N LEU A 194 -19.62 4.00 31.19
CA LEU A 194 -19.80 5.18 30.34
C LEU A 194 -18.46 5.64 29.78
N ALA A 195 -17.41 5.68 30.61
CA ALA A 195 -16.06 6.01 30.20
C ALA A 195 -15.57 5.06 29.10
N LEU A 196 -15.72 3.74 29.28
CA LEU A 196 -15.37 2.75 28.25
C LEU A 196 -16.16 2.94 26.95
N ASN A 197 -17.44 3.33 27.04
CA ASN A 197 -18.25 3.61 25.86
C ASN A 197 -17.72 4.85 25.11
N LEU A 198 -17.42 5.92 25.84
CA LEU A 198 -16.85 7.15 25.29
C LEU A 198 -15.45 6.92 24.70
N GLU A 199 -14.58 6.18 25.40
CA GLU A 199 -13.25 5.81 24.93
C GLU A 199 -13.34 5.00 23.63
N SER A 200 -14.22 3.98 23.58
CA SER A 200 -14.44 3.24 22.34
C SER A 200 -14.91 4.14 21.21
N ARG A 201 -15.77 5.11 21.50
CA ARG A 201 -16.26 6.08 20.52
C ARG A 201 -15.15 7.03 20.07
N MET A 202 -14.25 7.45 20.95
CA MET A 202 -13.09 8.30 20.62
C MET A 202 -12.09 7.58 19.71
N VAL A 203 -11.86 6.29 19.94
CA VAL A 203 -10.97 5.46 19.09
C VAL A 203 -11.56 5.27 17.67
N PHE A 204 -12.89 5.21 17.55
CA PHE A 204 -13.57 5.02 16.27
C PHE A 204 -14.15 6.31 15.65
N SER A 205 -14.14 7.43 16.36
CA SER A 205 -14.59 8.72 15.85
C SER A 205 -13.49 9.31 14.99
N ARG A 206 -13.66 9.14 13.69
CA ARG A 206 -12.82 9.76 12.65
C ARG A 206 -12.95 11.27 12.78
N ASP A 207 -11.86 11.90 13.20
CA ASP A 207 -11.71 13.35 13.21
C ASP A 207 -11.65 13.85 11.75
N PRO A 208 -12.44 14.85 11.35
CA PRO A 208 -12.31 15.50 10.04
C PRO A 208 -10.89 16.05 9.75
N GLU A 209 -10.16 16.47 10.79
CA GLU A 209 -8.76 16.91 10.65
C GLU A 209 -7.83 15.71 10.42
N ALA A 210 -8.10 14.58 11.09
CA ALA A 210 -7.39 13.32 10.86
C ALA A 210 -7.68 12.74 9.48
N GLU A 211 -8.83 13.01 8.84
CA GLU A 211 -9.05 12.62 7.44
C GLU A 211 -8.11 13.35 6.46
N SER A 212 -7.72 14.61 6.73
CA SER A 212 -6.74 15.31 5.89
C SER A 212 -5.33 14.73 6.04
N ILE A 213 -4.96 14.38 7.28
CA ILE A 213 -3.64 13.84 7.60
C ILE A 213 -3.58 12.36 7.21
N GLU A 214 -4.59 11.55 7.51
CA GLU A 214 -4.68 10.17 7.00
C GLU A 214 -4.82 10.13 5.48
N ALA A 215 -5.47 11.09 4.81
CA ALA A 215 -5.45 11.14 3.35
C ALA A 215 -4.07 11.53 2.79
N GLU A 216 -3.34 12.44 3.43
CA GLU A 216 -1.95 12.77 3.07
C GLU A 216 -0.99 11.61 3.35
N TYR A 217 -1.12 10.93 4.49
CA TYR A 217 -0.28 9.80 4.86
C TYR A 217 -0.68 8.51 4.12
N ALA A 218 -1.96 8.30 3.81
CA ALA A 218 -2.41 7.21 2.93
C ALA A 218 -2.09 7.49 1.45
N ALA A 219 -1.92 8.76 1.03
CA ALA A 219 -1.33 9.07 -0.27
C ALA A 219 0.16 8.69 -0.32
N LEU A 220 0.86 8.70 0.81
CA LEU A 220 2.25 8.27 0.94
C LEU A 220 2.41 6.75 1.18
N ASP A 221 1.41 6.09 1.78
CA ASP A 221 1.42 4.65 2.11
C ASP A 221 0.57 3.78 1.15
N LYS A 222 0.10 4.36 0.04
CA LYS A 222 -0.36 3.54 -1.10
C LYS A 222 0.86 2.78 -1.61
N LYS A 223 0.92 1.48 -1.27
CA LYS A 223 1.79 0.49 -1.92
C LYS A 223 2.00 0.91 -3.36
N GLU A 224 3.25 1.21 -3.71
CA GLU A 224 3.60 1.52 -5.09
C GLU A 224 2.94 0.45 -5.98
N PRO A 225 2.29 0.83 -7.09
CA PRO A 225 1.55 -0.12 -7.92
C PRO A 225 2.46 -1.17 -8.59
N TYR A 226 3.76 -1.13 -8.29
CA TYR A 226 4.79 -2.01 -8.81
C TYR A 226 5.62 -2.61 -7.67
N GLU A 227 6.25 -3.75 -7.96
CA GLU A 227 7.16 -4.45 -7.05
C GLU A 227 8.45 -4.80 -7.79
N GLY A 228 9.59 -4.42 -7.19
CA GLY A 228 10.91 -4.84 -7.67
C GLY A 228 11.21 -6.30 -7.28
N LEU A 229 11.43 -7.15 -8.27
CA LEU A 229 11.67 -8.58 -8.13
C LEU A 229 13.16 -8.92 -8.33
N ARG A 230 13.70 -9.76 -7.44
CA ARG A 230 15.03 -10.37 -7.61
C ARG A 230 14.92 -11.66 -8.42
N LEU A 231 16.04 -12.17 -8.92
CA LEU A 231 16.09 -13.47 -9.62
C LEU A 231 15.46 -14.62 -8.81
N GLN A 232 15.67 -14.66 -7.49
CA GLN A 232 15.05 -15.68 -6.63
C GLN A 232 13.52 -15.55 -6.57
N ASP A 233 13.01 -14.32 -6.59
CA ASP A 233 11.58 -14.05 -6.55
C ASP A 233 10.95 -14.43 -7.91
N LEU A 234 11.65 -14.17 -9.03
CA LEU A 234 11.26 -14.63 -10.36
C LEU A 234 11.22 -16.16 -10.47
N ARG A 235 12.22 -16.86 -9.93
CA ARG A 235 12.22 -18.34 -9.86
C ARG A 235 11.01 -18.85 -9.09
N ARG A 236 10.72 -18.27 -7.92
CA ARG A 236 9.52 -18.64 -7.14
C ARG A 236 8.22 -18.42 -7.91
N LEU A 237 8.10 -17.31 -8.64
CA LEU A 237 6.92 -17.04 -9.47
C LEU A 237 6.79 -18.06 -10.62
N LYS A 238 7.91 -18.43 -11.25
CA LYS A 238 7.96 -19.50 -12.25
C LYS A 238 7.51 -20.84 -11.66
N ASP A 239 8.06 -21.22 -10.51
CA ASP A 239 7.74 -22.48 -9.83
C ASP A 239 6.27 -22.52 -9.41
N MET A 240 5.73 -21.41 -8.89
CA MET A 240 4.30 -21.29 -8.57
C MET A 240 3.44 -21.47 -9.82
N LEU A 241 3.80 -20.85 -10.95
CA LEU A 241 3.07 -21.01 -12.21
C LEU A 241 3.07 -22.47 -12.69
N ILE A 242 4.21 -23.17 -12.56
CA ILE A 242 4.33 -24.59 -12.90
C ILE A 242 3.42 -25.42 -12.01
N VAL A 243 3.44 -25.19 -10.69
CA VAL A 243 2.60 -25.93 -9.72
C VAL A 243 1.12 -25.72 -9.99
N GLU A 244 0.69 -24.46 -10.18
CA GLU A 244 -0.71 -24.14 -10.50
C GLU A 244 -1.16 -24.78 -11.81
N SER A 245 -0.31 -24.72 -12.84
CA SER A 245 -0.61 -25.32 -14.14
C SER A 245 -0.63 -26.84 -14.07
N ALA A 246 0.28 -27.46 -13.32
CA ALA A 246 0.29 -28.90 -13.08
C ALA A 246 -0.98 -29.39 -12.39
N ASP A 247 -1.47 -28.66 -11.39
CA ASP A 247 -2.72 -28.96 -10.68
C ASP A 247 -3.93 -28.86 -11.62
N MET A 248 -4.01 -27.79 -12.41
CA MET A 248 -5.08 -27.59 -13.41
C MET A 248 -5.07 -28.68 -14.51
N LEU A 249 -3.88 -29.10 -14.96
CA LEU A 249 -3.71 -30.11 -16.01
C LEU A 249 -3.74 -31.55 -15.48
N GLN A 250 -3.71 -31.74 -14.14
CA GLN A 250 -3.52 -33.02 -13.47
C GLN A 250 -2.29 -33.79 -14.00
N ALA A 251 -1.19 -33.07 -14.23
CA ALA A 251 0.03 -33.60 -14.80
C ALA A 251 1.21 -33.48 -13.81
N PRO A 252 2.27 -34.31 -13.94
CA PRO A 252 3.51 -34.12 -13.20
C PRO A 252 4.13 -32.74 -13.46
N LEU A 253 4.85 -32.19 -12.47
CA LEU A 253 5.48 -30.87 -12.55
C LEU A 253 6.41 -30.73 -13.77
N PHE A 254 7.22 -31.75 -14.05
CA PHE A 254 8.09 -31.77 -15.23
C PHE A 254 7.30 -31.68 -16.54
N THR A 255 6.16 -32.37 -16.63
CA THR A 255 5.28 -32.32 -17.80
C THR A 255 4.65 -30.94 -17.96
N ALA A 256 4.17 -30.35 -16.87
CA ALA A 256 3.60 -29.01 -16.88
C ALA A 256 4.64 -27.94 -17.26
N GLU A 257 5.87 -28.04 -16.77
CA GLU A 257 6.96 -27.14 -17.15
C GLU A 257 7.29 -27.24 -18.65
N ALA A 258 7.42 -28.46 -19.17
CA ALA A 258 7.67 -28.70 -20.58
C ALA A 258 6.54 -28.17 -21.49
N LEU A 259 5.29 -28.35 -21.07
CA LEU A 259 4.13 -27.80 -21.75
C LEU A 259 4.12 -26.26 -21.71
N LEU A 260 4.39 -25.65 -20.55
CA LEU A 260 4.50 -24.20 -20.43
C LEU A 260 5.60 -23.64 -21.33
N ARG A 261 6.77 -24.27 -21.40
CA ARG A 261 7.87 -23.85 -22.29
C ARG A 261 7.47 -23.90 -23.77
N ALA A 262 6.80 -24.96 -24.20
CA ALA A 262 6.32 -25.10 -25.58
C ALA A 262 5.25 -24.06 -25.97
N HIS A 263 4.59 -23.46 -24.98
CA HIS A 263 3.56 -22.44 -25.13
C HIS A 263 4.03 -21.06 -24.65
N ASP A 264 5.33 -20.79 -24.69
CA ASP A 264 5.92 -19.48 -24.37
C ASP A 264 5.57 -18.98 -22.96
N TRP A 265 5.40 -19.88 -21.98
CA TRP A 265 4.97 -19.55 -20.61
C TRP A 265 3.60 -18.88 -20.50
N ASP A 266 2.78 -18.93 -21.56
CA ASP A 266 1.42 -18.42 -21.60
C ASP A 266 0.43 -19.49 -21.13
N ARG A 267 -0.03 -19.35 -19.89
CA ARG A 267 -0.97 -20.29 -19.27
C ARG A 267 -2.30 -20.37 -20.01
N GLU A 268 -2.81 -19.26 -20.52
CA GLU A 268 -4.12 -19.23 -21.19
C GLU A 268 -4.06 -20.00 -22.52
N LYS A 269 -3.02 -19.75 -23.32
CA LYS A 269 -2.79 -20.51 -24.56
C LYS A 269 -2.59 -22.00 -24.31
N LEU A 270 -1.87 -22.36 -23.23
CA LEU A 270 -1.69 -23.75 -22.84
C LEU A 270 -3.03 -24.40 -22.48
N LEU A 271 -3.85 -23.76 -21.65
CA LEU A 271 -5.16 -24.30 -21.27
C LEU A 271 -6.10 -24.43 -22.47
N GLU A 272 -6.11 -23.46 -23.40
CA GLU A 272 -6.90 -23.54 -24.63
C GLU A 272 -6.46 -24.70 -25.54
N ALA A 273 -5.15 -24.87 -25.72
CA ALA A 273 -4.59 -25.97 -26.51
C ALA A 273 -4.89 -27.34 -25.85
N TRP A 274 -4.76 -27.41 -24.52
CA TRP A 274 -5.07 -28.60 -23.74
C TRP A 274 -6.54 -28.99 -23.80
N MET A 275 -7.45 -28.02 -23.62
CA MET A 275 -8.89 -28.25 -23.74
C MET A 275 -9.29 -28.69 -25.17
N SER A 276 -8.57 -28.24 -26.18
CA SER A 276 -8.83 -28.59 -27.58
C SER A 276 -8.38 -30.01 -27.92
N ASN A 277 -7.13 -30.38 -27.60
CA ASN A 277 -6.62 -31.74 -27.78
C ASN A 277 -5.36 -32.00 -26.92
N PRO A 278 -5.50 -32.69 -25.77
CA PRO A 278 -4.39 -32.99 -24.87
C PRO A 278 -3.29 -33.84 -25.52
N GLU A 279 -3.66 -34.83 -26.33
CA GLU A 279 -2.70 -35.77 -26.94
C GLU A 279 -1.79 -35.07 -27.96
N ASN A 280 -2.37 -34.19 -28.78
CA ASN A 280 -1.59 -33.42 -29.75
C ASN A 280 -0.71 -32.37 -29.07
N CYS A 281 -1.19 -31.76 -27.98
CA CYS A 281 -0.43 -30.83 -27.15
C CYS A 281 0.81 -31.54 -26.56
N CYS A 282 0.64 -32.70 -25.91
CA CYS A 282 1.74 -33.52 -25.39
C CYS A 282 2.74 -33.95 -26.47
N GLN A 283 2.27 -34.42 -27.63
CA GLN A 283 3.15 -34.85 -28.73
C GLN A 283 3.97 -33.70 -29.31
N ARG A 284 3.37 -32.52 -29.51
CA ARG A 284 4.06 -31.34 -30.05
C ARG A 284 5.08 -30.76 -29.06
N SER A 285 4.81 -30.88 -27.77
CA SER A 285 5.74 -30.47 -26.72
C SER A 285 6.76 -31.55 -26.37
N GLY A 286 6.69 -32.74 -26.99
CA GLY A 286 7.65 -33.81 -26.76
C GLY A 286 7.56 -34.41 -25.36
N VAL A 287 6.36 -34.53 -24.80
CA VAL A 287 6.13 -35.09 -23.47
C VAL A 287 5.14 -36.25 -23.56
N GLN A 288 5.35 -37.29 -22.74
CA GLN A 288 4.41 -38.40 -22.64
C GLN A 288 3.14 -37.96 -21.91
N MET A 289 1.98 -38.41 -22.39
CA MET A 289 0.69 -38.10 -21.78
C MET A 289 0.64 -38.65 -20.34
N PRO A 290 0.26 -37.84 -19.35
CA PRO A 290 0.14 -38.32 -17.98
C PRO A 290 -0.98 -39.37 -17.90
N THR A 291 -0.65 -40.56 -17.39
CA THR A 291 -1.67 -41.56 -17.05
C THR A 291 -2.48 -41.06 -15.85
N PRO A 292 -3.82 -41.08 -15.90
CA PRO A 292 -4.63 -40.60 -14.78
C PRO A 292 -4.29 -41.41 -13.51
N PRO A 293 -4.17 -40.76 -12.33
CA PRO A 293 -3.94 -41.49 -11.09
C PRO A 293 -5.13 -42.42 -10.79
N PRO A 294 -4.90 -43.63 -10.24
CA PRO A 294 -5.99 -44.47 -9.78
C PRO A 294 -6.86 -43.72 -8.76
N SER A 295 -8.17 -43.80 -8.93
CA SER A 295 -9.19 -43.09 -8.14
C SER A 295 -8.90 -43.10 -6.63
N GLY A 296 -8.66 -41.91 -6.06
CA GLY A 296 -8.61 -41.71 -4.60
C GLY A 296 -7.34 -41.07 -4.03
N TYR A 297 -6.37 -40.68 -4.86
CA TYR A 297 -5.12 -40.01 -4.41
C TYR A 297 -4.89 -38.68 -5.12
N ASN A 298 -4.32 -37.70 -4.41
CA ASN A 298 -3.81 -36.47 -5.02
C ASN A 298 -2.51 -36.78 -5.78
N ALA A 299 -2.28 -36.13 -6.93
CA ALA A 299 -1.13 -36.40 -7.81
C ALA A 299 0.25 -36.26 -7.12
N TRP A 300 0.31 -35.55 -5.98
CA TRP A 300 1.54 -35.36 -5.20
C TRP A 300 1.99 -36.62 -4.45
N ASP A 301 1.08 -37.58 -4.21
CA ASP A 301 1.39 -38.85 -3.53
C ASP A 301 1.98 -39.92 -4.48
N THR A 302 2.01 -39.65 -5.79
CA THR A 302 2.60 -40.54 -6.81
C THR A 302 4.03 -40.19 -7.20
N LEU A 303 4.74 -39.36 -6.41
CA LEU A 303 6.19 -39.26 -6.55
C LEU A 303 6.80 -40.66 -6.38
N PRO A 304 7.57 -41.18 -7.36
CA PRO A 304 8.44 -42.30 -7.07
C PRO A 304 9.40 -41.83 -5.96
N SER A 305 9.46 -42.54 -4.83
CA SER A 305 10.61 -42.43 -3.92
C SER A 305 11.90 -42.51 -4.75
N PRO A 306 13.01 -41.85 -4.34
CA PRO A 306 14.29 -41.95 -5.03
C PRO A 306 14.58 -43.42 -5.25
N ARG A 307 14.51 -43.87 -6.52
CA ARG A 307 14.75 -45.26 -6.84
C ARG A 307 16.19 -45.54 -6.45
N THR A 308 16.38 -46.43 -5.48
CA THR A 308 17.65 -47.10 -5.27
C THR A 308 18.10 -47.70 -6.61
N PRO A 309 19.41 -47.71 -6.90
CA PRO A 309 19.91 -48.10 -8.21
C PRO A 309 19.41 -49.48 -8.58
N ARG A 310 18.92 -49.58 -9.81
CA ARG A 310 18.27 -50.73 -10.44
C ARG A 310 19.21 -51.95 -10.37
N THR A 311 19.09 -52.75 -9.31
CA THR A 311 19.65 -54.10 -9.28
C THR A 311 18.77 -55.01 -10.11
N THR A 312 19.34 -55.44 -11.24
CA THR A 312 19.08 -56.71 -11.93
C THR A 312 17.63 -57.09 -12.24
N ARG A 313 17.31 -57.05 -13.55
CA ARG A 313 16.25 -57.85 -14.19
C ARG A 313 16.12 -59.21 -13.50
N SER A 314 14.97 -59.48 -12.91
CA SER A 314 14.57 -60.84 -12.51
C SER A 314 13.44 -61.28 -13.42
N SER A 315 13.80 -62.05 -14.44
CA SER A 315 12.89 -62.86 -15.22
C SER A 315 12.59 -64.12 -14.44
N VAL A 316 11.31 -64.43 -14.29
CA VAL A 316 10.82 -65.67 -13.68
C VAL A 316 11.07 -66.81 -14.67
N THR A 317 11.91 -67.80 -14.32
CA THR A 317 11.75 -69.23 -14.64
C THR A 317 12.80 -70.06 -13.88
N SER A 318 12.37 -71.27 -13.52
CA SER A 318 12.96 -72.30 -12.66
C SER A 318 14.39 -72.76 -13.01
N PRO A 319 15.08 -73.50 -12.11
CA PRO A 319 16.50 -73.84 -12.24
C PRO A 319 16.69 -75.12 -13.05
N ASP A 320 17.64 -75.12 -13.98
CA ASP A 320 18.62 -76.21 -14.13
C ASP A 320 19.59 -75.92 -15.29
N GLU A 321 20.86 -76.18 -14.99
CA GLU A 321 22.01 -76.44 -15.87
C GLU A 321 22.14 -75.67 -17.20
N ASN A 322 23.14 -74.78 -17.27
CA ASN A 322 24.26 -74.82 -18.23
C ASN A 322 25.07 -73.52 -18.14
N SER A 323 26.39 -73.67 -18.00
CA SER A 323 27.37 -72.58 -17.94
C SER A 323 27.37 -71.72 -19.22
N PRO A 324 27.58 -70.39 -19.13
CA PRO A 324 28.09 -69.62 -20.25
C PRO A 324 29.54 -69.16 -20.01
N SER A 325 30.28 -69.20 -21.12
CA SER A 325 31.64 -68.72 -21.35
C SER A 325 31.85 -67.22 -21.11
N PRO A 326 33.10 -66.74 -20.98
CA PRO A 326 33.40 -65.31 -20.89
C PRO A 326 33.31 -64.66 -22.28
N GLY A 327 32.21 -63.96 -22.54
CA GLY A 327 31.97 -63.19 -23.76
C GLY A 327 30.60 -62.54 -23.68
N ASP A 328 30.49 -61.29 -24.11
CA ASP A 328 29.28 -60.45 -24.17
C ASP A 328 28.98 -59.58 -22.93
N ILE A 329 29.93 -58.73 -22.57
CA ILE A 329 29.62 -57.40 -22.03
C ILE A 329 29.36 -56.53 -23.26
N GLU A 330 28.09 -56.31 -23.62
CA GLU A 330 27.74 -55.32 -24.65
C GLU A 330 28.20 -53.95 -24.17
N THR A 331 29.37 -53.51 -24.61
CA THR A 331 29.82 -52.13 -24.45
C THR A 331 28.89 -51.25 -25.28
N ALA A 332 27.99 -50.52 -24.62
CA ALA A 332 27.15 -49.53 -25.30
C ALA A 332 28.05 -48.53 -26.04
N VAL A 333 27.80 -48.33 -27.33
CA VAL A 333 28.55 -47.40 -28.18
C VAL A 333 27.72 -46.13 -28.34
N CYS A 334 28.35 -44.97 -28.23
CA CYS A 334 27.68 -43.70 -28.43
C CYS A 334 27.42 -43.44 -29.93
N ASP A 335 26.17 -43.18 -30.31
CA ASP A 335 25.79 -42.94 -31.71
C ASP A 335 26.31 -41.61 -32.30
N ILE A 336 26.82 -40.69 -31.46
CA ILE A 336 27.38 -39.40 -31.91
C ILE A 336 28.87 -39.52 -32.22
N CYS A 337 29.65 -40.07 -31.29
CA CYS A 337 31.11 -40.13 -31.40
C CYS A 337 31.65 -41.52 -31.76
N MET A 338 30.79 -42.54 -31.78
CA MET A 338 31.13 -43.95 -32.02
C MET A 338 32.13 -44.53 -31.01
N CYS A 339 32.33 -43.88 -29.85
CA CYS A 339 33.17 -44.37 -28.76
C CYS A 339 32.37 -45.25 -27.79
N ASN A 340 33.05 -46.19 -27.13
CA ASN A 340 32.45 -46.98 -26.05
C ASN A 340 32.09 -46.10 -24.86
N ILE A 341 30.85 -46.21 -24.41
CA ILE A 341 30.35 -45.61 -23.18
C ILE A 341 30.94 -46.41 -22.02
N SER A 342 31.69 -45.73 -21.14
CA SER A 342 32.33 -46.37 -20.01
C SER A 342 31.28 -46.89 -19.02
N VAL A 343 31.40 -48.14 -18.57
CA VAL A 343 30.55 -48.75 -17.54
C VAL A 343 30.68 -48.05 -16.18
N PHE A 344 31.70 -47.22 -16.01
CA PHE A 344 31.99 -46.49 -14.78
C PHE A 344 31.51 -45.03 -14.78
N GLU A 345 30.99 -44.52 -15.91
CA GLU A 345 30.32 -43.21 -15.94
C GLU A 345 28.82 -43.41 -15.71
N ASP A 346 28.23 -42.60 -14.84
CA ASP A 346 26.77 -42.62 -14.63
C ASP A 346 26.07 -42.28 -15.96
N PRO A 347 25.26 -43.20 -16.52
CA PRO A 347 24.56 -42.94 -17.77
C PRO A 347 23.54 -41.81 -17.59
N VAL A 348 23.44 -40.95 -18.60
CA VAL A 348 22.44 -39.87 -18.63
C VAL A 348 21.07 -40.50 -18.90
N ASP A 349 20.26 -40.65 -17.86
CA ASP A 349 18.93 -41.28 -17.94
C ASP A 349 17.91 -40.34 -18.60
N MET A 350 17.72 -40.49 -19.91
CA MET A 350 16.77 -39.71 -20.69
C MET A 350 15.44 -40.47 -20.87
N PRO A 351 14.26 -39.84 -20.71
CA PRO A 351 12.96 -40.51 -20.83
C PRO A 351 12.68 -41.16 -22.20
N CYS A 352 13.38 -40.72 -23.26
CA CYS A 352 13.26 -41.29 -24.60
C CYS A 352 14.10 -42.56 -24.82
N GLY A 353 14.97 -42.94 -23.87
CA GLY A 353 15.80 -44.15 -23.96
C GLY A 353 16.95 -44.07 -24.98
N HIS A 354 17.38 -42.86 -25.35
CA HIS A 354 18.54 -42.65 -26.22
C HIS A 354 19.79 -42.40 -25.37
N ASP A 355 20.82 -43.22 -25.58
CA ASP A 355 22.05 -43.19 -24.78
C ASP A 355 23.21 -42.55 -25.58
N PHE A 356 23.80 -41.49 -25.03
CA PHE A 356 24.98 -40.82 -25.59
C PHE A 356 26.08 -40.66 -24.54
N CYS A 357 27.32 -40.53 -25.01
CA CYS A 357 28.47 -40.30 -24.14
C CYS A 357 28.34 -38.97 -23.38
N ARG A 358 28.80 -38.91 -22.12
CA ARG A 358 28.71 -37.67 -21.30
C ARG A 358 29.41 -36.49 -21.96
N ALA A 359 30.57 -36.70 -22.59
CA ALA A 359 31.28 -35.66 -23.33
C ALA A 359 30.50 -35.12 -24.54
N CYS A 360 29.70 -35.98 -25.18
CA CYS A 360 28.85 -35.64 -26.32
C CYS A 360 27.67 -34.78 -25.87
N TRP A 361 27.04 -35.16 -24.75
CA TRP A 361 26.01 -34.37 -24.10
C TRP A 361 26.54 -33.02 -23.62
N GLU A 362 27.70 -32.97 -22.98
CA GLU A 362 28.32 -31.73 -22.53
C GLU A 362 28.62 -30.79 -23.70
N ALA A 363 29.21 -31.30 -24.79
CA ALA A 363 29.48 -30.51 -25.99
C ALA A 363 28.18 -29.98 -26.64
N PHE A 364 27.15 -30.82 -26.75
CA PHE A 364 25.86 -30.44 -27.31
C PHE A 364 25.16 -29.36 -26.47
N LEU A 365 25.06 -29.56 -25.16
CA LEU A 365 24.42 -28.61 -24.25
C LEU A 365 25.19 -27.29 -24.19
N ASN A 366 26.52 -27.33 -24.12
CA ASN A 366 27.34 -26.11 -24.13
C ASN A 366 27.16 -25.32 -25.43
N LEU A 367 27.08 -25.99 -26.59
CA LEU A 367 26.82 -25.33 -27.85
C LEU A 367 25.44 -24.66 -27.86
N LYS A 368 24.39 -25.40 -27.45
CA LYS A 368 23.02 -24.89 -27.43
C LYS A 368 22.81 -23.73 -26.46
N ILE A 369 23.45 -23.78 -25.29
CA ILE A 369 23.43 -22.68 -24.31
C ILE A 369 24.18 -21.45 -24.85
N GLN A 370 25.27 -21.64 -25.59
CA GLN A 370 26.02 -20.54 -26.21
C GLN A 370 25.29 -19.89 -27.40
N GLU A 371 24.51 -20.67 -28.15
CA GLU A 371 23.66 -20.18 -29.25
C GLU A 371 22.50 -19.30 -28.74
N GLY A 372 22.18 -19.35 -27.43
CA GLY A 372 21.16 -18.51 -26.80
C GLY A 372 19.73 -19.06 -26.89
N GLU A 373 19.54 -20.23 -27.53
CA GLU A 373 18.26 -20.96 -27.62
C GLU A 373 18.11 -21.96 -26.47
N ALA A 374 18.16 -21.48 -25.22
CA ALA A 374 18.08 -22.35 -24.04
C ALA A 374 16.66 -22.89 -23.76
N HIS A 375 15.63 -22.33 -24.40
CA HIS A 375 14.23 -22.55 -24.01
C HIS A 375 13.68 -23.91 -24.44
N ASN A 376 14.17 -24.46 -25.56
CA ASN A 376 13.69 -25.69 -26.18
C ASN A 376 14.85 -26.61 -26.59
N ILE A 377 15.62 -27.10 -25.62
CA ILE A 377 16.68 -28.07 -25.87
C ILE A 377 16.05 -29.47 -25.99
N PHE A 378 16.08 -30.03 -27.19
CA PHE A 378 15.61 -31.38 -27.48
C PHE A 378 16.74 -32.41 -27.45
N CYS A 379 16.37 -33.68 -27.35
CA CYS A 379 17.29 -34.81 -27.45
C CYS A 379 18.11 -34.74 -28.76
N PRO A 380 19.43 -35.02 -28.72
CA PRO A 380 20.28 -35.05 -29.91
C PRO A 380 19.94 -36.13 -30.95
N ALA A 381 19.06 -37.08 -30.62
CA ALA A 381 18.68 -38.18 -31.52
C ALA A 381 17.87 -37.69 -32.73
N TYR A 382 18.03 -38.38 -33.85
CA TYR A 382 17.26 -38.12 -35.07
C TYR A 382 15.76 -38.37 -34.85
N ASP A 383 14.91 -37.42 -35.26
CA ASP A 383 13.44 -37.43 -35.07
C ASP A 383 12.97 -37.60 -33.60
N CYS A 384 13.79 -37.16 -32.63
CA CYS A 384 13.40 -37.13 -31.23
C CYS A 384 13.05 -35.70 -30.78
N PHE A 385 11.78 -35.47 -30.46
CA PHE A 385 11.29 -34.18 -29.95
C PHE A 385 11.23 -34.12 -28.43
N GLN A 386 11.80 -35.11 -27.72
CA GLN A 386 11.76 -35.15 -26.26
C GLN A 386 12.61 -34.00 -25.67
N LEU A 387 11.98 -33.15 -24.85
CA LEU A 387 12.66 -32.07 -24.13
C LEU A 387 13.61 -32.63 -23.06
N VAL A 388 14.80 -32.02 -22.98
CA VAL A 388 15.81 -32.35 -21.96
C VAL A 388 15.42 -31.74 -20.62
N PRO A 389 15.25 -32.55 -19.55
CA PRO A 389 14.99 -32.06 -18.20
C PRO A 389 16.11 -31.17 -17.64
N VAL A 390 15.75 -30.21 -16.80
CA VAL A 390 16.71 -29.28 -16.16
C VAL A 390 17.72 -30.02 -15.30
N ASP A 391 17.29 -31.06 -14.58
CA ASP A 391 18.17 -31.89 -13.73
C ASP A 391 19.31 -32.54 -14.54
N ILE A 392 19.05 -32.87 -15.81
CA ILE A 392 20.06 -33.44 -16.71
C ILE A 392 21.04 -32.35 -17.14
N ILE A 393 20.55 -31.14 -17.42
CA ILE A 393 21.40 -30.01 -17.80
C ILE A 393 22.33 -29.64 -16.65
N GLU A 394 21.80 -29.48 -15.43
CA GLU A 394 22.57 -29.16 -14.21
C GLU A 394 23.64 -30.23 -13.94
N SER A 395 23.32 -31.50 -14.17
CA SER A 395 24.24 -32.60 -13.87
C SER A 395 25.36 -32.77 -14.90
N VAL A 396 25.15 -32.36 -16.16
CA VAL A 396 26.11 -32.58 -17.26
C VAL A 396 27.03 -31.37 -17.49
N VAL A 397 26.50 -30.15 -17.44
CA VAL A 397 27.26 -28.93 -17.82
C VAL A 397 28.05 -28.34 -16.65
N SER A 398 28.98 -27.45 -16.95
CA SER A 398 29.71 -26.71 -15.92
C SER A 398 28.80 -25.71 -15.20
N LYS A 399 29.14 -25.38 -13.94
CA LYS A 399 28.37 -24.42 -13.11
C LYS A 399 28.18 -23.04 -13.77
N GLU A 400 29.11 -22.63 -14.63
CA GLU A 400 29.03 -21.37 -15.36
C GLU A 400 27.97 -21.42 -16.47
N MET A 401 27.90 -22.55 -17.19
CA MET A 401 26.93 -22.74 -18.26
C MET A 401 25.53 -23.00 -17.71
N ASP A 402 25.42 -23.69 -16.57
CA ASP A 402 24.15 -23.83 -15.86
C ASP A 402 23.59 -22.47 -15.42
N LYS A 403 24.43 -21.59 -14.84
CA LYS A 403 24.02 -20.21 -14.52
C LYS A 403 23.49 -19.45 -15.75
N ARG A 404 24.16 -19.59 -16.91
CA ARG A 404 23.71 -18.96 -18.17
C ARG A 404 22.40 -19.56 -18.66
N TYR A 405 22.25 -20.88 -18.61
CA TYR A 405 21.00 -21.57 -18.94
C TYR A 405 19.84 -21.05 -18.09
N LEU A 406 20.01 -21.00 -16.77
CA LEU A 406 19.00 -20.47 -15.85
C LEU A 406 18.68 -18.99 -16.10
N GLN A 407 19.66 -18.17 -16.47
CA GLN A 407 19.43 -16.78 -16.86
C GLN A 407 18.57 -16.70 -18.14
N PHE A 408 18.86 -17.50 -19.16
CA PHE A 408 18.06 -17.54 -20.39
C PHE A 408 16.65 -18.06 -20.15
N ASP A 409 16.49 -19.13 -19.35
CA ASP A 409 15.18 -19.68 -18.98
C ASP A 409 14.29 -18.64 -18.29
N ILE A 410 14.83 -17.94 -17.27
CA ILE A 410 14.11 -16.86 -16.59
C ILE A 410 13.86 -15.68 -17.54
N LYS A 411 14.79 -15.39 -18.46
CA LYS A 411 14.63 -14.32 -19.44
C LYS A 411 13.41 -14.54 -20.33
N ALA A 412 13.19 -15.75 -20.87
CA ALA A 412 11.97 -16.01 -21.64
C ALA A 412 10.71 -15.97 -20.78
N PHE A 413 10.76 -16.48 -19.55
CA PHE A 413 9.62 -16.38 -18.63
C PHE A 413 9.19 -14.91 -18.43
N VAL A 414 10.14 -13.99 -18.30
CA VAL A 414 9.85 -12.56 -18.13
C VAL A 414 9.45 -11.91 -19.44
N GLU A 415 10.13 -12.18 -20.55
CA GLU A 415 9.84 -11.56 -21.86
C GLU A 415 8.43 -11.90 -22.38
N ASN A 416 7.93 -13.08 -22.04
CA ASN A 416 6.58 -13.50 -22.41
C ASN A 416 5.49 -13.05 -21.42
N ASN A 417 5.86 -12.47 -20.27
CA ASN A 417 4.90 -12.02 -19.27
C ASN A 417 4.62 -10.50 -19.41
N PRO A 418 3.40 -10.09 -19.79
CA PRO A 418 3.08 -8.66 -19.98
C PRO A 418 3.11 -7.84 -18.69
N ALA A 419 3.02 -8.48 -17.52
CA ALA A 419 3.00 -7.83 -16.21
C ALA A 419 4.38 -7.69 -15.58
N ILE A 420 5.44 -8.28 -16.17
CA ILE A 420 6.80 -8.26 -15.63
C ILE A 420 7.76 -7.75 -16.71
N LYS A 421 8.63 -6.78 -16.39
CA LYS A 421 9.65 -6.27 -17.32
C LYS A 421 11.02 -6.19 -16.65
N TRP A 422 12.07 -6.43 -17.43
CA TRP A 422 13.46 -6.29 -16.98
C TRP A 422 13.85 -4.82 -16.74
N CYS A 423 14.74 -4.61 -15.76
CA CYS A 423 15.40 -3.32 -15.60
C CYS A 423 16.28 -3.04 -16.84
N PRO A 424 16.19 -1.85 -17.46
CA PRO A 424 16.96 -1.52 -18.67
C PRO A 424 18.44 -1.27 -18.41
N ILE A 425 18.86 -1.14 -17.15
CA ILE A 425 20.26 -0.82 -16.82
C ILE A 425 21.16 -2.04 -17.04
N PRO A 426 22.23 -1.92 -17.87
CA PRO A 426 23.18 -3.01 -18.11
C PRO A 426 23.77 -3.54 -16.80
N GLY A 427 23.74 -4.86 -16.62
CA GLY A 427 24.22 -5.53 -15.40
C GLY A 427 23.23 -5.55 -14.23
N CYS A 428 22.02 -5.01 -14.39
CA CYS A 428 20.95 -5.16 -13.39
C CYS A 428 20.09 -6.40 -13.68
N GLU A 429 20.26 -7.47 -12.91
CA GLU A 429 19.47 -8.71 -13.04
C GLU A 429 18.10 -8.67 -12.33
N ARG A 430 17.51 -7.47 -12.19
CA ARG A 430 16.21 -7.29 -11.52
C ARG A 430 15.11 -7.02 -12.53
N ALA A 431 13.91 -7.49 -12.20
CA ALA A 431 12.70 -7.20 -12.95
C ALA A 431 11.74 -6.41 -12.07
N VAL A 432 10.74 -5.80 -12.69
CA VAL A 432 9.65 -5.12 -12.00
C VAL A 432 8.35 -5.76 -12.42
N ARG A 433 7.45 -6.00 -11.47
CA ARG A 433 6.08 -6.45 -11.71
C ARG A 433 5.11 -5.31 -11.47
N LEU A 434 4.28 -4.98 -12.46
CA LEU A 434 3.25 -3.95 -12.33
C LEU A 434 1.89 -4.61 -12.02
N THR A 435 1.28 -4.27 -10.89
CA THR A 435 -0.06 -4.72 -10.53
C THR A 435 -1.08 -3.74 -11.10
N ARG A 436 -1.57 -4.03 -12.31
CA ARG A 436 -2.72 -3.28 -12.86
C ARG A 436 -3.95 -3.65 -12.04
N GLN A 437 -4.48 -2.72 -11.25
CA GLN A 437 -5.78 -2.92 -10.61
C GLN A 437 -6.81 -3.16 -11.71
N GLY A 438 -7.29 -4.40 -11.82
CA GLY A 438 -8.32 -4.77 -12.77
C GLY A 438 -9.59 -3.94 -12.52
N SER A 439 -10.26 -3.59 -13.60
CA SER A 439 -11.50 -2.79 -13.69
C SER A 439 -12.74 -3.38 -13.00
N ASN A 440 -12.59 -4.26 -12.00
CA ASN A 440 -13.68 -5.04 -11.41
C ASN A 440 -13.85 -4.84 -9.90
N SER A 441 -13.47 -3.69 -9.34
CA SER A 441 -14.00 -3.25 -8.05
C SER A 441 -15.20 -2.32 -8.28
N THR A 442 -16.40 -2.89 -8.23
CA THR A 442 -17.66 -2.14 -8.06
C THR A 442 -17.76 -1.58 -6.64
N GLY A 443 -16.79 -0.74 -6.27
CA GLY A 443 -16.74 0.01 -5.01
C GLY A 443 -16.40 1.46 -5.35
N SER A 444 -17.35 2.35 -5.06
CA SER A 444 -17.26 3.78 -5.30
C SER A 444 -16.21 4.45 -4.40
N ASP A 445 -14.93 4.28 -4.70
CA ASP A 445 -13.87 5.10 -4.13
C ASP A 445 -13.68 6.35 -5.00
N THR A 446 -14.30 7.45 -4.61
CA THR A 446 -14.34 8.74 -5.31
C THR A 446 -13.00 9.50 -5.36
N LEU A 447 -11.85 8.84 -5.14
CA LEU A 447 -10.51 9.45 -5.17
C LEU A 447 -9.43 8.54 -5.81
N SER A 448 -9.77 7.83 -6.88
CA SER A 448 -8.74 7.19 -7.73
C SER A 448 -8.14 8.23 -8.69
N PHE A 449 -6.91 8.67 -8.46
CA PHE A 449 -6.14 9.41 -9.46
C PHE A 449 -6.10 8.59 -10.77
N PRO A 450 -6.28 9.22 -11.94
CA PRO A 450 -6.20 8.51 -13.21
C PRO A 450 -4.81 7.86 -13.32
N MET A 451 -4.76 6.54 -13.52
CA MET A 451 -3.49 5.84 -13.73
C MET A 451 -2.76 6.49 -14.91
N LEU A 452 -1.55 6.97 -14.66
CA LEU A 452 -0.71 7.57 -15.67
C LEU A 452 -0.42 6.54 -16.76
N LYS A 453 -0.42 6.99 -18.03
CA LYS A 453 -0.17 6.08 -19.16
C LYS A 453 1.25 5.53 -19.18
N ALA A 454 2.19 6.21 -18.53
CA ALA A 454 3.60 5.86 -18.51
C ALA A 454 4.17 5.99 -17.08
N PRO A 455 3.85 5.06 -16.17
CA PRO A 455 4.31 5.14 -14.78
C PRO A 455 5.83 4.97 -14.68
N ALA A 456 6.45 5.76 -13.82
CA ALA A 456 7.83 5.54 -13.40
C ALA A 456 7.88 4.38 -12.38
N VAL A 457 8.84 3.47 -12.55
CA VAL A 457 9.00 2.29 -11.69
C VAL A 457 10.46 2.13 -11.25
N ASP A 458 10.67 1.66 -10.02
CA ASP A 458 11.99 1.31 -9.49
C ASP A 458 12.18 -0.22 -9.44
N CYS A 459 13.35 -0.70 -9.85
CA CYS A 459 13.75 -2.09 -9.68
C CYS A 459 14.18 -2.47 -8.24
N GLY A 460 14.10 -1.52 -7.30
CA GLY A 460 14.48 -1.66 -5.89
C GLY A 460 15.99 -1.56 -5.64
N LYS A 461 16.78 -1.18 -6.66
CA LYS A 461 18.18 -0.72 -6.51
C LYS A 461 18.28 0.81 -6.64
N GLY A 462 17.16 1.53 -6.72
CA GLY A 462 17.13 2.96 -7.01
C GLY A 462 17.29 3.26 -8.50
N HIS A 463 16.97 2.31 -9.38
CA HIS A 463 16.99 2.52 -10.83
C HIS A 463 15.56 2.86 -11.28
N LEU A 464 15.29 4.15 -11.44
CA LEU A 464 13.97 4.63 -11.85
C LEU A 464 13.89 4.73 -13.38
N PHE A 465 12.91 4.05 -13.98
CA PHE A 465 12.71 4.04 -15.43
C PHE A 465 11.22 4.01 -15.79
N CYS A 466 10.88 4.35 -17.03
CA CYS A 466 9.51 4.30 -17.51
C CYS A 466 9.08 2.86 -17.80
N TRP A 467 7.94 2.42 -17.25
CA TRP A 467 7.39 1.09 -17.51
C TRP A 467 7.11 0.81 -18.99
N GLU A 468 6.62 1.81 -19.73
CA GLU A 468 6.18 1.60 -21.12
C GLU A 468 7.34 1.66 -22.11
N CYS A 469 8.17 2.72 -22.06
CA CYS A 469 9.25 2.88 -23.03
C CYS A 469 10.58 2.26 -22.60
N LEU A 470 10.72 1.80 -21.36
CA LEU A 470 11.96 1.29 -20.77
C LEU A 470 13.13 2.30 -20.80
N GLY A 471 12.82 3.58 -21.01
CA GLY A 471 13.77 4.69 -20.98
C GLY A 471 13.76 5.41 -19.63
N GLU A 472 14.37 6.59 -19.61
CA GLU A 472 14.41 7.44 -18.42
C GLU A 472 12.99 7.75 -17.91
N ALA A 473 12.84 7.83 -16.58
CA ALA A 473 11.58 8.19 -15.96
C ALA A 473 11.20 9.63 -16.34
N HIS A 474 10.02 9.78 -16.95
CA HIS A 474 9.56 11.03 -17.55
C HIS A 474 8.15 11.41 -17.08
N GLU A 475 7.80 11.06 -15.84
CA GLU A 475 6.54 11.47 -15.21
C GLU A 475 6.51 12.99 -14.98
N PRO A 476 5.39 13.70 -15.25
CA PRO A 476 4.04 13.24 -15.62
C PRO A 476 3.78 13.11 -17.14
N CYS A 477 4.80 13.21 -17.99
CA CYS A 477 4.64 13.21 -19.44
C CYS A 477 4.42 11.79 -20.02
N ASP A 478 3.58 11.71 -21.06
CA ASP A 478 3.42 10.49 -21.87
C ASP A 478 4.71 10.20 -22.67
N CYS A 479 4.99 8.91 -22.96
CA CYS A 479 6.19 8.49 -23.69
C CYS A 479 6.34 9.15 -25.06
N GLN A 480 5.23 9.43 -25.75
CA GLN A 480 5.27 10.08 -27.07
C GLN A 480 5.77 11.52 -26.96
N THR A 481 5.20 12.29 -26.02
CA THR A 481 5.61 13.67 -25.77
C THR A 481 7.07 13.75 -25.35
N TRP A 482 7.53 12.79 -24.53
CA TRP A 482 8.94 12.70 -24.14
C TRP A 482 9.86 12.45 -25.33
N LYS A 483 9.50 11.52 -26.23
CA LYS A 483 10.24 11.27 -27.47
C LYS A 483 10.29 12.50 -28.38
N ASP A 484 9.16 13.16 -28.59
CA ASP A 484 9.06 14.35 -29.43
C ASP A 484 9.91 15.51 -28.84
N TRP A 485 9.97 15.62 -27.51
CA TRP A 485 10.78 16.59 -26.80
C TRP A 485 12.28 16.30 -26.94
N LEU A 486 12.70 15.04 -26.74
CA LEU A 486 14.10 14.62 -26.95
C LEU A 486 14.55 14.85 -28.39
N GLN A 487 13.68 14.56 -29.37
CA GLN A 487 13.97 14.82 -30.77
C GLN A 487 14.15 16.32 -31.03
N LYS A 488 13.23 17.18 -30.56
CA LYS A 488 13.36 18.63 -30.69
C LYS A 488 14.63 19.17 -30.03
N ILE A 489 15.00 18.64 -28.86
CA ILE A 489 16.25 19.00 -28.19
C ILE A 489 17.47 18.62 -29.01
N SER A 490 17.47 17.43 -29.61
CA SER A 490 18.57 17.00 -30.46
C SER A 490 18.71 17.83 -31.74
N GLU A 491 17.62 18.41 -32.22
CA GLU A 491 17.55 19.25 -33.42
C GLU A 491 17.81 20.74 -33.13
N MET A 492 17.63 21.19 -31.88
CA MET A 492 17.86 22.59 -31.48
C MET A 492 19.36 22.93 -31.50
N LYS A 493 19.74 23.84 -32.40
CA LYS A 493 21.06 24.47 -32.40
C LYS A 493 21.04 25.69 -31.47
N PRO A 494 22.01 25.86 -30.55
CA PRO A 494 22.07 27.00 -29.62
C PRO A 494 22.07 28.36 -30.32
N GLU A 495 22.48 28.44 -31.60
CA GLU A 495 22.58 29.69 -32.34
C GLU A 495 21.22 30.26 -32.81
N GLU A 496 20.14 29.47 -32.85
CA GLU A 496 18.83 29.90 -33.40
C GLU A 496 17.82 30.37 -32.33
N LEU A 497 18.17 30.34 -31.05
CA LEU A 497 17.25 30.60 -29.92
C LEU A 497 17.36 31.99 -29.28
N VAL A 498 18.15 32.90 -29.86
CA VAL A 498 18.22 34.28 -29.36
C VAL A 498 16.88 35.00 -29.60
N GLY A 499 16.11 35.22 -28.52
CA GLY A 499 14.98 36.16 -28.52
C GLY A 499 13.56 35.58 -28.52
N VAL A 500 13.33 34.30 -28.21
CA VAL A 500 11.95 33.71 -28.27
C VAL A 500 11.22 33.68 -26.91
N SER A 501 11.90 33.74 -25.77
CA SER A 501 11.34 34.00 -24.41
C SER A 501 12.38 33.67 -23.33
N GLU A 502 12.38 34.43 -22.23
CA GLU A 502 13.25 34.24 -21.05
C GLU A 502 13.21 32.79 -20.51
N ALA A 503 12.05 32.12 -20.58
CA ALA A 503 11.89 30.73 -20.13
C ALA A 503 12.53 29.69 -21.07
N TYR A 504 12.64 29.99 -22.37
CA TYR A 504 13.31 29.12 -23.34
C TYR A 504 14.83 29.32 -23.29
N GLU A 505 15.30 30.52 -23.00
CA GLU A 505 16.71 30.83 -22.79
C GLU A 505 17.26 30.14 -21.54
N ASP A 506 16.50 30.12 -20.43
CA ASP A 506 16.89 29.40 -19.21
C ASP A 506 16.95 27.87 -19.43
N ALA A 507 15.98 27.29 -20.14
CA ALA A 507 16.00 25.87 -20.47
C ALA A 507 17.18 25.49 -21.40
N ALA A 508 17.48 26.33 -22.40
CA ALA A 508 18.62 26.16 -23.29
C ALA A 508 19.97 26.33 -22.55
N ASN A 509 20.05 27.29 -21.63
CA ASN A 509 21.22 27.49 -20.76
C ASN A 509 21.45 26.29 -19.84
N CYS A 510 20.39 25.74 -19.23
CA CYS A 510 20.48 24.52 -18.41
C CYS A 510 20.95 23.31 -19.23
N LEU A 511 20.41 23.13 -20.43
CA LEU A 511 20.80 22.03 -21.32
C LEU A 511 22.25 22.18 -21.82
N TRP A 512 22.67 23.41 -22.13
CA TRP A 512 24.05 23.70 -22.49
C TRP A 512 25.01 23.41 -21.33
N LEU A 513 24.62 23.78 -20.09
CA LEU A 513 25.39 23.47 -18.88
C LEU A 513 25.53 21.95 -18.68
N LEU A 514 24.48 21.17 -18.89
CA LEU A 514 24.53 19.70 -18.81
C LEU A 514 25.46 19.08 -19.86
N THR A 515 25.47 19.65 -21.07
CA THR A 515 26.22 19.09 -22.21
C THR A 515 27.70 19.52 -22.21
N ASN A 516 28.02 20.74 -21.75
CA ASN A 516 29.35 21.35 -21.89
C ASN A 516 30.08 21.59 -20.57
N SER A 517 29.50 21.21 -19.42
CA SER A 517 30.16 21.35 -18.11
C SER A 517 30.22 20.02 -17.35
N LYS A 518 31.22 19.86 -16.48
CA LYS A 518 31.30 18.76 -15.50
C LYS A 518 31.24 19.33 -14.09
N PRO A 519 30.63 18.61 -13.12
CA PRO A 519 30.61 19.06 -11.74
C PRO A 519 31.99 18.96 -11.10
N CYS A 520 32.35 19.95 -10.30
CA CYS A 520 33.55 19.89 -9.46
C CYS A 520 33.50 18.68 -8.52
N ALA A 521 34.59 17.92 -8.43
CA ALA A 521 34.68 16.75 -7.55
C ALA A 521 34.38 17.07 -6.07
N ASN A 522 34.78 18.26 -5.61
CA ASN A 522 34.62 18.68 -4.21
C ASN A 522 33.29 19.42 -3.94
N CYS A 523 32.98 20.48 -4.69
CA CYS A 523 31.83 21.35 -4.39
C CYS A 523 30.64 21.24 -5.37
N LYS A 524 30.72 20.32 -6.34
CA LYS A 524 29.71 20.04 -7.38
C LYS A 524 29.30 21.22 -8.27
N SER A 525 29.96 22.37 -8.15
CA SER A 525 29.69 23.52 -9.02
C SER A 525 30.08 23.18 -10.48
N PRO A 526 29.27 23.56 -11.48
CA PRO A 526 29.54 23.24 -12.88
C PRO A 526 30.79 23.99 -13.36
N ILE A 527 31.71 23.26 -13.99
CA ILE A 527 32.96 23.80 -14.52
C ILE A 527 33.00 23.47 -16.01
N GLN A 528 33.24 24.49 -16.84
CA GLN A 528 33.49 24.33 -18.27
C GLN A 528 34.98 24.12 -18.50
N LYS A 529 35.34 23.23 -19.43
CA LYS A 529 36.74 23.01 -19.79
C LYS A 529 37.35 24.26 -20.44
N ASN A 530 38.47 24.74 -19.91
CA ASN A 530 39.33 25.69 -20.63
C ASN A 530 40.23 24.93 -21.61
N GLU A 531 40.43 25.45 -22.81
CA GLU A 531 41.06 24.72 -23.90
C GLU A 531 42.45 24.15 -23.55
N GLY A 532 42.71 22.94 -24.05
CA GLY A 532 44.04 22.33 -24.08
C GLY A 532 44.48 21.57 -22.82
N CYS A 533 44.16 22.02 -21.60
CA CYS A 533 44.68 21.41 -20.37
C CYS A 533 43.63 20.55 -19.64
N ASN A 534 44.01 19.39 -19.11
CA ASN A 534 43.14 18.58 -18.26
C ASN A 534 43.28 18.92 -16.77
N HIS A 535 44.20 19.81 -16.39
CA HIS A 535 44.26 20.36 -15.04
C HIS A 535 43.22 21.46 -14.88
N MET A 536 42.21 21.20 -14.06
CA MET A 536 41.14 22.13 -13.79
C MET A 536 41.20 22.59 -12.34
N GLN A 537 41.12 23.91 -12.13
CA GLN A 537 40.94 24.51 -10.82
C GLN A 537 39.53 25.02 -10.69
N CYS A 538 38.80 24.58 -9.66
CA CYS A 538 37.46 25.09 -9.40
C CYS A 538 37.50 26.58 -9.03
N ALA A 539 36.76 27.42 -9.75
CA ALA A 539 36.70 28.85 -9.44
C ALA A 539 36.14 29.14 -8.03
N LYS A 540 35.20 28.31 -7.55
CA LYS A 540 34.46 28.48 -6.28
C LYS A 540 35.23 27.97 -5.07
N CYS A 541 35.72 26.72 -5.09
CA CYS A 541 36.41 26.11 -3.95
C CYS A 541 37.94 26.00 -4.13
N LYS A 542 38.48 26.48 -5.26
CA LYS A 542 39.92 26.43 -5.60
C LYS A 542 40.54 25.03 -5.58
N TYR A 543 39.70 24.00 -5.65
CA TYR A 543 40.16 22.61 -5.70
C TYR A 543 40.71 22.27 -7.09
N ASP A 544 41.91 21.71 -7.13
CA ASP A 544 42.62 21.28 -8.34
C ASP A 544 42.36 19.80 -8.63
N PHE A 545 41.82 19.50 -9.81
CA PHE A 545 41.43 18.14 -10.21
C PHE A 545 41.63 17.89 -11.70
N CYS A 546 41.61 16.62 -12.10
CA CYS A 546 41.73 16.20 -13.50
C CYS A 546 40.35 16.20 -14.20
N TRP A 547 40.24 16.83 -15.36
CA TRP A 547 38.99 16.89 -16.15
C TRP A 547 38.47 15.51 -16.60
N ILE A 548 39.38 14.56 -16.83
CA ILE A 548 39.05 13.26 -17.41
C ILE A 548 38.49 12.33 -16.32
N CYS A 549 39.26 12.09 -15.27
CA CYS A 549 38.91 11.15 -14.19
C CYS A 549 38.28 11.80 -12.94
N LEU A 550 38.16 13.13 -12.89
CA LEU A 550 37.58 13.89 -11.77
C LEU A 550 38.27 13.69 -10.41
N GLU A 551 39.48 13.13 -10.37
CA GLU A 551 40.29 12.92 -9.17
C GLU A 551 41.25 14.09 -8.86
N GLU A 552 41.78 14.13 -7.63
CA GLU A 552 42.71 15.18 -7.16
C GLU A 552 43.94 15.30 -8.08
N TRP A 553 44.30 16.52 -8.46
CA TRP A 553 45.43 16.74 -9.37
C TRP A 553 46.78 16.32 -8.77
N LYS A 554 46.95 16.37 -7.44
CA LYS A 554 48.20 15.95 -6.78
C LYS A 554 48.56 14.48 -7.05
N LYS A 555 47.58 13.65 -7.39
CA LYS A 555 47.79 12.24 -7.76
C LYS A 555 48.25 12.05 -9.21
N HIS A 556 48.30 13.15 -9.99
CA HIS A 556 48.72 13.16 -11.39
C HIS A 556 50.13 13.76 -11.51
N SER A 557 51.00 13.08 -12.25
CA SER A 557 52.36 13.51 -12.55
C SER A 557 52.72 13.21 -14.01
N SER A 558 53.97 13.47 -14.40
CA SER A 558 54.48 13.21 -15.75
C SER A 558 54.30 11.75 -16.19
N SER A 559 54.24 10.80 -15.25
CA SER A 559 54.06 9.37 -15.55
C SER A 559 52.60 8.98 -15.83
N THR A 560 51.61 9.78 -15.43
CA THR A 560 50.17 9.50 -15.64
C THR A 560 49.56 10.25 -16.84
N GLY A 561 50.41 10.75 -17.75
CA GLY A 561 50.01 11.52 -18.95
C GLY A 561 50.11 13.05 -18.82
N GLY A 562 50.55 13.57 -17.66
CA GLY A 562 50.80 14.99 -17.44
C GLY A 562 49.56 15.89 -17.64
N TYR A 563 49.78 17.10 -18.14
CA TYR A 563 48.73 18.12 -18.31
C TYR A 563 47.73 17.81 -19.45
N TYR A 564 48.09 16.92 -20.38
CA TYR A 564 47.37 16.76 -21.66
C TYR A 564 46.75 15.38 -21.86
N ARG A 565 47.13 14.36 -21.06
CA ARG A 565 46.57 13.01 -21.11
C ARG A 565 46.36 12.47 -19.70
N CYS A 566 45.40 11.56 -19.52
CA CYS A 566 45.15 10.91 -18.22
C CYS A 566 45.09 9.40 -18.42
N THR A 567 46.19 8.69 -18.13
CA THR A 567 46.22 7.21 -18.16
C THR A 567 45.62 6.60 -16.90
N ARG A 568 45.42 7.39 -15.84
CA ARG A 568 44.68 6.94 -14.64
C ARG A 568 43.21 6.66 -14.94
N TYR A 569 42.62 7.31 -15.94
CA TYR A 569 41.23 7.05 -16.33
C TYR A 569 41.05 5.61 -16.85
N GLU A 570 41.97 5.13 -17.69
CA GLU A 570 41.97 3.76 -18.21
C GLU A 570 42.18 2.74 -17.08
N VAL A 571 43.08 3.05 -16.13
CA VAL A 571 43.31 2.19 -14.95
C VAL A 571 42.09 2.16 -14.02
N ILE A 572 41.37 3.27 -13.84
CA ILE A 572 40.13 3.31 -13.04
C ILE A 572 39.03 2.51 -13.73
N GLN A 573 38.86 2.64 -15.05
CA GLN A 573 37.91 1.81 -15.81
C GLN A 573 38.23 0.33 -15.68
N HIS A 574 39.50 -0.07 -15.82
CA HIS A 574 39.90 -1.47 -15.63
C HIS A 574 39.78 -1.97 -14.19
N VAL A 575 40.01 -1.14 -13.18
CA VAL A 575 39.80 -1.52 -11.77
C VAL A 575 38.31 -1.57 -11.44
N GLU A 576 37.47 -0.72 -12.04
CA GLU A 576 36.01 -0.80 -11.96
C GLU A 576 35.47 -2.04 -12.68
N GLU A 577 36.07 -2.43 -13.81
CA GLU A 577 35.77 -3.69 -14.51
C GLU A 577 36.24 -4.91 -13.70
N GLN A 578 37.47 -4.91 -13.16
CA GLN A 578 38.00 -5.99 -12.34
C GLN A 578 37.32 -6.11 -10.97
N SER A 579 36.86 -5.01 -10.37
CA SER A 579 36.06 -5.06 -9.14
C SER A 579 34.63 -5.53 -9.39
N LYS A 580 34.07 -5.27 -10.58
CA LYS A 580 32.85 -5.93 -11.05
C LYS A 580 33.06 -7.43 -11.29
N GLU A 581 34.26 -7.86 -11.69
CA GLU A 581 34.59 -9.29 -11.84
C GLU A 581 34.86 -9.97 -10.49
N MET A 582 35.53 -9.32 -9.53
CA MET A 582 35.83 -9.88 -8.20
C MET A 582 34.63 -9.90 -7.24
N THR A 583 33.57 -9.14 -7.50
CA THR A 583 32.32 -9.18 -6.70
C THR A 583 31.35 -10.27 -7.16
N VAL A 584 31.76 -11.12 -8.09
CA VAL A 584 30.99 -12.25 -8.65
C VAL A 584 31.46 -13.62 -8.14
N GLU A 585 32.46 -13.69 -7.23
CA GLU A 585 32.76 -14.94 -6.48
C GLU A 585 31.83 -15.16 -5.27
#